data_AF-A0A7Y4M160-F1
#
_entry.id   AF-A0A7Y4M160-F1
#
_cell.length_a   1.000
_cell.length_b   1.000
_cell.length_c   1.000
_cell.angle_alpha   90.00
_cell.angle_beta   90.00
_cell.angle_gamma   90.00
#
_symmetry.space_group_name_H-M   'P 1'
#
loop_
_entity.id
_entity.type
_entity.pdbx_description
1 polymer ?
#
loop_
_entity_poly.entity_id
_entity_poly.type
_entity_poly.pdbx_seq_one_letter_code
_entity_poly.pdbx_strand_id
1 'polypeptide(L)' 'MNHKGVEYTLVRSETPGIWKWQFRIGDLVRSGKTEARLALLAMRRVQLKIDRELKHPARKLTS' A
#
# COMPACT_ATOMS: atom_id res chain seq x y z
N MET A 1 6.86 -12.37 2.80
CA MET A 1 7.65 -11.60 3.78
C MET A 1 6.68 -10.67 4.49
N ASN A 2 6.38 -10.93 5.77
CA ASN A 2 5.62 -10.02 6.62
C ASN A 2 6.56 -8.86 6.98
N HIS A 3 6.28 -7.65 6.52
CA HIS A 3 7.03 -6.47 6.95
C HIS A 3 6.64 -6.17 8.38
N LYS A 4 7.37 -6.74 9.33
CA LYS A 4 7.24 -6.49 10.77
C LYS A 4 7.40 -4.99 10.98
N GLY A 5 6.28 -4.27 11.12
CA GLY A 5 6.24 -2.84 11.43
C GLY A 5 5.50 -1.93 10.43
N VAL A 6 5.05 -2.42 9.27
CA VAL A 6 4.23 -1.60 8.35
C VAL A 6 2.77 -2.02 8.42
N GLU A 7 1.99 -1.23 9.15
CA GLU A 7 0.53 -1.36 9.17
C GLU A 7 -0.06 -0.80 7.88
N TYR A 8 -1.02 -1.53 7.32
CA TYR A 8 -1.81 -1.06 6.19
C TYR A 8 -3.28 -1.40 6.36
N THR A 9 -4.12 -0.55 5.78
CA THR A 9 -5.56 -0.75 5.65
C THR A 9 -5.91 -1.05 4.22
N LEU A 10 -6.93 -1.89 4.04
CA LEU A 10 -7.49 -2.23 2.75
C LEU A 10 -9.01 -2.31 2.89
N VAL A 11 -9.72 -1.42 2.22
CA VAL A 11 -11.18 -1.26 2.33
C VAL A 11 -11.80 -1.37 0.95
N ARG A 12 -12.87 -2.14 0.83
CA ARG A 12 -13.65 -2.21 -0.42
C ARG A 12 -14.31 -0.85 -0.68
N SER A 13 -14.22 -0.34 -1.90
CA SER A 13 -14.93 0.87 -2.33
C SER A 13 -16.38 0.56 -2.71
N GLU A 14 -17.19 1.61 -2.86
CA GLU A 14 -18.56 1.51 -3.39
C GLU A 14 -18.59 0.90 -4.80
N THR A 15 -17.59 1.21 -5.63
CA THR A 15 -17.39 0.59 -6.94
C THR A 15 -16.86 -0.85 -6.78
N PRO A 16 -17.59 -1.86 -7.27
CA PRO A 16 -17.12 -3.25 -7.27
C PRO A 16 -15.76 -3.39 -7.95
N GLY A 17 -14.89 -4.21 -7.36
CA GLY A 17 -13.53 -4.41 -7.87
C GLY A 17 -12.56 -3.28 -7.52
N ILE A 18 -12.98 -2.16 -6.92
CA ILE A 18 -12.08 -1.12 -6.46
C ILE A 18 -11.84 -1.24 -4.95
N TRP A 19 -10.57 -1.15 -4.55
CA TRP A 19 -10.14 -1.18 -3.17
C TRP A 19 -9.36 0.09 -2.84
N LYS A 20 -9.74 0.76 -1.75
CA LYS A 20 -8.99 1.86 -1.15
C LYS A 20 -7.96 1.28 -0.18
N TRP A 21 -6.76 1.84 -0.15
CA TRP A 21 -5.70 1.40 0.76
C TRP A 21 -4.94 2.59 1.32
N GLN A 22 -4.35 2.38 2.49
CA GLN A 22 -3.40 3.30 3.11
C GLN A 22 -2.37 2.51 3.91
N PHE A 23 -1.12 2.94 3.91
CA PHE A 23 -0.08 2.40 4.78
C PHE A 23 0.81 3.52 5.31
N ARG A 24 1.53 3.22 6.40
CA ARG A 24 2.46 4.15 7.05
C ARG A 24 3.83 3.50 7.27
N ILE A 25 4.89 4.21 6.92
CA ILE A 25 6.29 3.82 7.16
C ILE A 25 6.98 5.01 7.85
N GLY A 26 7.22 4.92 9.15
CA GLY A 26 7.63 6.09 9.94
C GLY A 26 6.61 7.22 9.81
N ASP A 27 7.06 8.40 9.37
CA ASP A 27 6.22 9.58 9.10
C ASP A 27 5.65 9.60 7.67
N LEU A 28 5.98 8.61 6.85
CA LEU A 28 5.49 8.53 5.49
C LEU A 28 4.15 7.83 5.43
N VAL A 29 3.09 8.59 5.14
CA VAL A 29 1.77 8.05 4.81
C VAL A 29 1.61 7.98 3.29
N ARG A 30 1.16 6.82 2.81
CA ARG A 30 0.79 6.60 1.41
C ARG A 30 -0.62 6.04 1.35
N SER A 31 -1.41 6.54 0.43
CA SER A 31 -2.78 6.06 0.19
C SER A 31 -3.08 6.00 -1.30
N GLY A 32 -4.14 5.28 -1.65
CA GLY A 32 -4.60 5.21 -3.04
C GLY A 32 -5.70 4.19 -3.24
N LYS A 33 -5.90 3.83 -4.52
CA LYS A 33 -6.86 2.80 -4.94
C LYS A 33 -6.17 1.73 -5.77
N THR A 34 -6.77 0.55 -5.86
CA THR A 34 -6.37 -0.48 -6.82
C THR A 34 -7.60 -1.25 -7.30
N GLU A 35 -7.59 -1.63 -8.57
CA GLU A 35 -8.65 -2.45 -9.16
C GLU A 35 -8.31 -3.93 -9.09
N ALA A 36 -9.01 -4.70 -8.27
CA ALA A 36 -8.86 -6.13 -8.19
C ALA A 36 -10.19 -6.81 -7.88
N ARG A 37 -10.53 -7.84 -8.67
CA ARG A 37 -11.72 -8.67 -8.43
C ARG A 37 -11.65 -9.45 -7.11
N LEU A 38 -10.44 -9.82 -6.67
CA LEU A 38 -10.20 -10.59 -5.45
C LEU A 38 -9.48 -9.76 -4.40
N ALA A 39 -9.88 -9.89 -3.14
CA ALA A 39 -9.25 -9.21 -2.00
C ALA A 39 -7.76 -9.58 -1.86
N LEU A 40 -7.41 -10.85 -2.08
CA LEU A 40 -6.03 -11.34 -2.05
C LEU A 40 -5.13 -10.62 -3.07
N LEU A 41 -5.65 -10.34 -4.26
CA LEU A 41 -4.91 -9.61 -5.29
C LEU A 41 -4.74 -8.14 -4.92
N ALA A 42 -5.77 -7.52 -4.34
CA ALA A 42 -5.66 -6.17 -3.80
C ALA A 42 -4.58 -6.08 -2.70
N MET A 43 -4.58 -7.02 -1.75
CA MET A 43 -3.56 -7.11 -0.70
C MET A 43 -2.16 -7.27 -1.28
N ARG A 44 -1.97 -8.18 -2.24
CA ARG A 44 -0.66 -8.41 -2.88
C ARG A 44 -0.14 -7.15 -3.57
N ARG A 45 -1.00 -6.36 -4.20
CA ARG A 45 -0.60 -5.09 -4.84
C ARG A 45 -0.19 -4.03 -3.81
N VAL A 46 -0.86 -3.96 -2.67
CA VAL A 46 -0.46 -3.06 -1.58
C VAL A 46 0.89 -3.48 -0.99
N GLN A 47 1.11 -4.79 -0.78
CA GLN A 47 2.41 -5.33 -0.34
C GLN A 47 3.54 -4.94 -1.32
N LEU A 48 3.33 -5.07 -2.63
CA LEU A 48 4.32 -4.66 -3.63
C LEU A 48 4.61 -3.15 -3.62
N LYS A 49 3.64 -2.31 -3.23
CA LYS A 49 3.86 -0.87 -3.07
C LYS A 49 4.71 -0.58 -1.83
N ILE A 50 4.41 -1.26 -0.72
CA ILE A 50 5.21 -1.19 0.51
C ILE A 50 6.65 -1.64 0.23
N ASP A 51 6.83 -2.78 -0.47
CA ASP A 51 8.14 -3.28 -0.90
C ASP A 51 8.94 -2.22 -1.67
N ARG A 52 8.28 -1.47 -2.56
CA ARG A 52 8.92 -0.44 -3.37
C ARG A 52 9.38 0.75 -2.54
N GLU A 53 8.58 1.21 -1.59
CA GLU A 53 8.99 2.32 -0.70
C GLU A 53 10.12 1.86 0.24
N LEU A 54 10.07 0.64 0.76
CA LEU A 54 11.13 0.09 1.62
C LEU A 54 12.45 -0.14 0.88
N LYS A 55 12.41 -0.53 -0.40
CA LYS A 55 13.61 -0.69 -1.23
C LYS A 55 14.20 0.63 -1.74
N HIS A 56 13.44 1.73 -1.70
CA HIS A 56 13.90 3.05 -2.15
C HIS A 56 13.76 4.10 -1.03
N PRO A 57 14.46 3.95 0.11
CA PRO A 57 14.41 4.94 1.19
C PRO A 57 14.95 6.32 0.79
N ALA A 58 15.70 6.40 -0.33
CA ALA A 58 16.40 7.61 -0.77
C ALA A 58 15.53 8.66 -1.48
N ARG A 59 14.24 8.42 -1.78
CA ARG A 59 13.39 9.41 -2.48
C ARG A 59 12.71 10.43 -1.54
N LYS A 60 13.41 10.81 -0.47
CA LYS A 60 13.07 11.89 0.47
C LYS A 60 14.30 12.73 0.85
N LEU A 61 15.24 12.90 -0.07
CA LEU A 61 16.28 13.93 0.01
C LEU A 61 16.35 14.63 -1.34
N THR A 62 15.36 15.44 -1.67
CA THR A 62 15.54 16.58 -2.60
C THR A 62 14.32 17.50 -2.58
N SER A 63 14.61 18.70 -2.06
CA SER A 63 13.99 20.01 -2.20
C SER A 63 12.61 20.29 -1.61
#